data_AF-D1CTS6-F1
#
_entry.id   AF-D1CTS6-F1
#
_cell.length_a   1.000
_cell.length_b   1.000
_cell.length_c   1.000
_cell.angle_alpha   90.00
_cell.angle_beta   90.00
_cell.angle_gamma   90.00
#
_symmetry.space_group_name_H-M   'P 1'
#
loop_
_entity.id
_entity.type
_entity.pdbx_description
1 polymer ?
#
loop_
_entity_poly.entity_id
_entity_poly.type
_entity_poly.pdbx_seq_one_letter_code
_entity_poly.pdbx_strand_id
1 'polypeptide(L)'
;MHRNLLAFTLAAMLLPGVVRANDCPTAATAKKGFMLLQADIQSEFRQHQGPIVKILNRFGGPAQAVFAYRGLIELSRMDAEAPQAIYALSDLKDVFPLKKGARHTVSFVPLKPDEPADGQWTCEFAVTGQE
;
A
#
# COMPACT_ATOMS: atom_id res chain seq x y z
N MET A 1 -30.49 -57.92 -25.64
CA MET A 1 -30.41 -57.27 -24.31
C MET A 1 -28.96 -56.93 -24.01
N HIS A 2 -28.55 -55.67 -24.16
CA HIS A 2 -27.76 -54.91 -23.18
C HIS A 2 -27.54 -53.51 -23.77
N ARG A 3 -28.01 -52.53 -23.01
CA ARG A 3 -28.26 -51.14 -23.37
C ARG A 3 -27.17 -50.33 -22.70
N ASN A 4 -26.13 -49.91 -23.43
CA ASN A 4 -25.12 -49.02 -22.87
C ASN A 4 -25.45 -47.57 -23.22
N LEU A 5 -26.28 -46.98 -22.35
CA LEU A 5 -26.37 -45.56 -22.13
C LEU A 5 -25.00 -45.08 -21.59
N LEU A 6 -24.16 -44.52 -22.44
CA LEU A 6 -23.06 -43.64 -22.01
C LEU A 6 -23.63 -42.21 -22.03
N ALA A 7 -24.35 -41.82 -20.98
CA ALA A 7 -23.80 -41.08 -19.85
C ALA A 7 -23.06 -39.82 -20.34
N PHE A 8 -23.83 -38.80 -20.74
CA PHE A 8 -24.05 -37.58 -19.97
C PHE A 8 -22.77 -36.82 -19.57
N THR A 9 -22.61 -35.66 -20.22
CA THR A 9 -22.09 -34.39 -19.68
C THR A 9 -20.62 -34.33 -19.25
N LEU A 10 -19.76 -33.93 -20.19
CA LEU A 10 -18.51 -33.23 -19.88
C LEU A 10 -18.60 -31.78 -20.42
N ALA A 11 -19.45 -30.96 -19.80
CA ALA A 11 -19.65 -29.55 -20.18
C ALA A 11 -19.60 -28.60 -18.97
N ALA A 12 -18.67 -28.84 -18.03
CA ALA A 12 -18.55 -28.02 -16.81
C ALA A 12 -17.27 -27.15 -16.74
N MET A 13 -16.43 -27.10 -17.78
CA MET A 13 -15.13 -26.43 -17.73
C MET A 13 -15.06 -25.05 -18.42
N LEU A 14 -16.21 -24.44 -18.78
CA LEU A 14 -16.25 -23.12 -19.43
C LEU A 14 -17.07 -22.08 -18.66
N LEU A 15 -17.14 -22.20 -17.33
CA LEU A 15 -17.61 -21.07 -16.53
C LEU A 15 -16.41 -20.12 -16.34
N PRO A 16 -16.43 -18.88 -16.87
CA PRO A 16 -15.42 -17.90 -16.52
C PRO A 16 -15.47 -17.73 -15.01
N GLY A 17 -14.44 -18.22 -14.33
CA GLY A 17 -14.25 -17.98 -12.91
C GLY A 17 -14.16 -16.47 -12.76
N VAL A 18 -15.21 -15.84 -12.25
CA VAL A 18 -15.15 -14.46 -11.80
C VAL A 18 -14.21 -14.49 -10.60
N VAL A 19 -12.92 -14.25 -10.84
CA VAL A 19 -11.95 -14.01 -9.78
C VAL A 19 -12.37 -12.70 -9.15
N ARG A 20 -13.23 -12.79 -8.13
CA ARG A 20 -13.54 -11.67 -7.24
C ARG A 20 -12.23 -11.37 -6.53
N ALA A 21 -11.61 -10.24 -6.83
CA ALA A 21 -10.59 -9.68 -5.96
C ALA A 21 -11.21 -9.61 -4.55
N ASN A 22 -10.42 -9.95 -3.52
CA ASN A 22 -10.87 -9.75 -2.15
C ASN A 22 -11.22 -8.27 -1.96
N ASP A 23 -12.23 -8.00 -1.15
CA ASP A 23 -12.61 -6.64 -0.81
C ASP A 23 -11.40 -5.88 -0.24
N CYS A 24 -11.29 -4.59 -0.57
CA CYS A 24 -10.24 -3.73 -0.02
C CYS A 24 -10.32 -3.74 1.52
N PRO A 25 -9.18 -3.77 2.23
CA PRO A 25 -9.15 -3.65 3.68
C PRO A 25 -9.87 -2.38 4.14
N THR A 26 -10.73 -2.52 5.14
CA THR A 26 -11.35 -1.40 5.86
C THR A 26 -10.47 -0.96 7.03
N ALA A 27 -10.71 0.23 7.59
CA ALA A 27 -10.10 0.71 8.83
C ALA A 27 -10.28 -0.28 10.00
N ALA A 28 -11.37 -1.06 10.02
CA ALA A 28 -11.60 -2.07 11.03
C ALA A 28 -10.69 -3.30 10.82
N THR A 29 -10.61 -3.82 9.60
CA THR A 29 -9.83 -5.02 9.28
C THR A 29 -8.33 -4.76 9.25
N ALA A 30 -7.93 -3.54 8.88
CA ALA A 30 -6.53 -3.13 8.76
C ALA A 30 -5.81 -2.95 10.11
N LYS A 31 -6.52 -2.95 11.25
CA LYS A 31 -5.91 -2.79 12.59
C LYS A 31 -4.82 -3.83 12.90
N LYS A 32 -4.96 -5.05 12.38
CA LYS A 32 -3.97 -6.12 12.57
C LYS A 32 -2.88 -6.14 11.48
N GLY A 33 -2.92 -5.16 10.59
CA GLY A 33 -2.19 -5.17 9.33
C GLY A 33 -2.95 -5.90 8.23
N PHE A 34 -2.47 -5.76 7.01
CA PHE A 34 -3.00 -6.43 5.83
C PHE A 34 -1.88 -6.62 4.81
N MET A 35 -2.12 -7.44 3.81
CA MET A 35 -1.15 -7.72 2.76
C MET A 35 -1.82 -7.60 1.40
N LEU A 36 -1.19 -6.83 0.53
CA LEU A 36 -1.55 -6.76 -0.87
C LEU A 36 -0.67 -7.76 -1.63
N LEU A 37 -1.31 -8.63 -2.39
CA LEU A 37 -0.66 -9.70 -3.16
C LEU A 37 -1.10 -9.57 -4.62
N GLN A 38 -0.13 -9.47 -5.52
CA GLN A 38 -0.38 -9.54 -6.96
C GLN A 38 0.79 -10.23 -7.64
N ALA A 39 0.57 -11.45 -8.14
CA ALA A 39 1.60 -12.28 -8.76
C ALA A 39 2.88 -12.34 -7.89
N ASP A 40 3.96 -11.69 -8.32
CA ASP A 40 5.29 -11.72 -7.72
C ASP A 40 5.55 -10.47 -6.83
N ILE A 41 4.52 -9.65 -6.65
CA ILE A 41 4.53 -8.41 -5.88
C ILE A 41 3.76 -8.61 -4.57
N GLN A 42 4.42 -8.29 -3.47
CA GLN A 42 3.83 -8.35 -2.13
C GLN A 42 4.14 -7.05 -1.37
N SER A 43 3.11 -6.48 -0.76
CA SER A 43 3.26 -5.36 0.17
C SER A 43 2.52 -5.69 1.46
N GLU A 44 3.26 -5.84 2.56
CA GLU A 44 2.71 -6.13 3.87
C GLU A 44 2.71 -4.88 4.74
N PHE A 45 1.54 -4.48 5.23
CA PHE A 45 1.32 -3.28 6.03
C PHE A 45 1.09 -3.68 7.48
N ARG A 46 1.90 -3.15 8.41
CA ARG A 46 1.75 -3.38 9.85
C ARG A 46 1.93 -2.09 10.63
N GLN A 47 1.16 -1.92 11.68
CA GLN A 47 1.41 -0.85 12.64
C GLN A 47 2.80 -1.04 13.27
N HIS A 48 3.57 0.03 13.35
CA HIS A 48 4.90 0.01 13.95
C HIS A 48 4.91 0.71 15.31
N GLN A 49 4.69 2.04 15.32
CA GLN A 49 4.67 2.85 16.54
C GLN A 49 3.75 4.06 16.34
N GLY A 50 2.74 4.23 17.18
CA GLY A 50 1.81 5.35 17.08
C GLY A 50 1.19 5.46 15.67
N PRO A 51 1.33 6.60 14.97
CA PRO A 51 0.81 6.77 13.62
C PRO A 51 1.68 6.12 12.54
N ILE A 52 2.85 5.57 12.88
CA ILE A 52 3.78 5.00 11.90
C ILE A 52 3.35 3.59 11.50
N VAL A 53 3.23 3.38 10.20
CA VAL A 53 3.00 2.09 9.55
C VAL A 53 4.30 1.64 8.90
N LYS A 54 4.73 0.41 9.18
CA LYS A 54 5.80 -0.26 8.44
C LYS A 54 5.19 -1.02 7.28
N ILE A 55 5.76 -0.83 6.10
CA ILE A 55 5.40 -1.50 4.86
C ILE A 55 6.60 -2.32 4.41
N LEU A 56 6.43 -3.63 4.28
CA LEU A 56 7.45 -4.51 3.74
C LEU A 56 7.08 -4.87 2.31
N ASN A 57 7.82 -4.31 1.34
CA ASN A 57 7.60 -4.54 -0.08
C ASN A 57 8.54 -5.62 -0.60
N ARG A 58 8.05 -6.47 -1.51
CA ARG A 58 8.83 -7.42 -2.31
C ARG A 58 8.38 -7.30 -3.76
N PHE A 59 9.32 -6.98 -4.65
CA PHE A 59 9.09 -6.80 -6.08
C PHE A 59 10.00 -7.74 -6.89
N GLY A 60 9.93 -9.06 -6.65
CA GLY A 60 10.83 -10.05 -7.29
C GLY A 60 12.31 -10.00 -6.88
N GLY A 61 12.69 -9.07 -5.99
CA GLY A 61 14.05 -8.91 -5.47
C GLY A 61 14.09 -8.82 -3.92
N PRO A 62 15.17 -8.26 -3.35
CA PRO A 62 15.28 -8.05 -1.91
C PRO A 62 14.10 -7.25 -1.34
N ALA A 63 13.71 -7.56 -0.10
CA ALA A 63 12.64 -6.85 0.54
C ALA A 63 13.05 -5.41 0.90
N GLN A 64 12.15 -4.46 0.67
CA GLN A 64 12.33 -3.05 1.03
C GLN A 64 11.43 -2.70 2.20
N ALA A 65 11.99 -2.09 3.24
CA ALA A 65 11.23 -1.63 4.39
C ALA A 65 10.95 -0.13 4.26
N VAL A 66 9.67 0.23 4.20
CA VAL A 66 9.20 1.62 4.16
C VAL A 66 8.49 1.94 5.47
N PHE A 67 8.73 3.11 6.03
CA PHE A 67 8.00 3.64 7.17
C PHE A 67 7.19 4.83 6.71
N ALA A 68 5.88 4.81 6.96
CA ALA A 68 4.96 5.84 6.49
C ALA A 68 4.07 6.36 7.62
N TYR A 69 3.83 7.67 7.65
CA TYR A 69 2.86 8.28 8.55
C TYR A 69 1.45 7.93 8.08
N ARG A 70 0.70 7.24 8.93
CA ARG A 70 -0.65 6.71 8.69
C ARG A 70 -0.76 5.86 7.42
N GLY A 71 0.36 5.31 6.93
CA GLY A 71 0.42 4.55 5.68
C GLY A 71 0.31 5.39 4.40
N LEU A 72 0.21 6.72 4.48
CA LEU A 72 0.01 7.61 3.33
C LEU A 72 1.29 8.37 2.93
N ILE A 73 1.99 8.95 3.91
CA ILE A 73 3.16 9.81 3.66
C ILE A 73 4.41 9.02 4.03
N GLU A 74 5.22 8.64 3.04
CA GLU A 74 6.49 7.96 3.25
C GLU A 74 7.45 8.86 4.06
N LEU A 75 7.92 8.36 5.20
CA LEU A 75 8.86 9.03 6.09
C LEU A 75 10.30 8.59 5.80
N SER A 76 10.48 7.31 5.55
CA SER A 76 11.76 6.74 5.19
C SER A 76 11.61 5.40 4.50
N ARG A 77 12.62 5.06 3.71
CA ARG A 77 12.80 3.76 3.09
C ARG A 77 14.20 3.28 3.37
N MET A 78 14.25 2.10 3.96
CA MET A 78 15.46 1.32 4.11
C MET A 78 15.46 0.30 2.98
N ASP A 79 16.18 0.63 1.93
CA ASP A 79 16.63 -0.30 0.92
C ASP A 79 18.18 -0.30 0.89
N ALA A 80 18.76 -1.30 0.25
CA ALA A 80 20.22 -1.41 0.16
C ALA A 80 20.83 -0.49 -0.93
N GLU A 81 20.00 0.04 -1.84
CA GLU A 81 20.45 0.67 -3.08
C GLU A 81 20.23 2.19 -3.12
N ALA A 82 19.17 2.68 -2.47
CA ALA A 82 18.72 4.07 -2.50
C ALA A 82 17.99 4.46 -1.19
N PRO A 83 18.67 4.38 -0.02
CA PRO A 83 18.05 4.73 1.25
C PRO A 83 17.64 6.20 1.23
N GLN A 84 16.42 6.47 1.67
CA GLN A 84 15.88 7.82 1.73
C GLN A 84 15.12 8.06 3.03
N ALA A 85 15.16 9.28 3.51
CA ALA A 85 14.32 9.76 4.59
C ALA A 85 13.84 11.18 4.28
N ILE A 86 12.77 11.61 4.94
CA ILE A 86 12.35 13.01 4.89
C ILE A 86 12.36 13.62 6.29
N TYR A 87 12.66 14.91 6.34
CA TYR A 87 12.36 15.76 7.49
C TYR A 87 11.12 16.58 7.16
N ALA A 88 9.99 16.29 7.83
CA ALA A 88 8.76 17.04 7.64
C ALA A 88 8.89 18.45 8.25
N LEU A 89 8.56 19.46 7.45
CA LEU A 89 8.48 20.85 7.90
C LEU A 89 7.05 21.20 8.35
N SER A 90 6.04 20.54 7.77
CA SER A 90 4.63 20.63 8.19
C SER A 90 4.33 19.66 9.34
N ASP A 91 3.36 19.99 10.21
CA ASP A 91 2.82 19.00 11.16
C ASP A 91 1.90 18.01 10.42
N LEU A 92 2.36 16.76 10.30
CA LEU A 92 1.63 15.71 9.59
C LEU A 92 0.28 15.37 10.25
N LYS A 93 0.04 15.78 11.50
CA LYS A 93 -1.26 15.59 12.16
C LYS A 93 -2.36 16.42 11.49
N ASP A 94 -2.02 17.56 10.88
CA ASP A 94 -2.99 18.47 10.25
C ASP A 94 -3.60 17.88 8.96
N VAL A 95 -3.00 16.82 8.44
CA VAL A 95 -3.54 16.05 7.31
C VAL A 95 -4.73 15.18 7.72
N PHE A 96 -4.83 14.78 9.00
CA PHE A 96 -5.78 13.75 9.43
C PHE A 96 -6.81 14.28 10.44
N PRO A 97 -8.06 13.78 10.43
CA PRO A 97 -8.61 12.80 9.50
C PRO A 97 -8.77 13.35 8.08
N LEU A 98 -8.65 12.48 7.07
CA LEU A 98 -8.86 12.84 5.67
C LEU A 98 -10.34 13.14 5.43
N LYS A 99 -10.69 14.42 5.27
CA LYS A 99 -12.07 14.86 5.02
C LYS A 99 -12.31 15.02 3.53
N LYS A 100 -13.37 14.43 2.99
CA LYS A 100 -13.74 14.60 1.58
C LYS A 100 -13.83 16.09 1.22
N GLY A 101 -13.19 16.47 0.12
CA GLY A 101 -13.08 17.85 -0.36
C GLY A 101 -11.89 18.64 0.22
N ALA A 102 -11.20 18.13 1.25
CA ALA A 102 -10.03 18.79 1.80
C ALA A 102 -8.86 18.78 0.81
N ARG A 103 -8.04 19.83 0.87
CA ARG A 103 -6.76 19.94 0.16
C ARG A 103 -5.66 20.16 1.19
N HIS A 104 -4.57 19.44 1.04
CA HIS A 104 -3.43 19.52 1.93
C HIS A 104 -2.17 19.78 1.13
N THR A 105 -1.30 20.60 1.72
CA THR A 105 0.05 20.87 1.24
C THR A 105 1.00 20.47 2.35
N VAL A 106 1.91 19.53 2.08
CA VAL A 106 2.90 19.03 3.03
C VAL A 106 4.29 19.40 2.52
N SER A 107 5.02 20.16 3.32
CA SER A 107 6.39 20.56 3.04
C SER A 107 7.38 19.66 3.80
N PHE A 108 8.45 19.27 3.13
CA PHE A 108 9.50 18.42 3.70
C PHE A 108 10.85 18.67 3.04
N VAL A 109 11.91 18.16 3.65
CA VAL A 109 13.26 18.16 3.10
C VAL A 109 13.68 16.71 2.89
N PRO A 110 14.05 16.27 1.67
CA PRO A 110 14.60 14.94 1.46
C PRO A 110 16.02 14.87 2.05
N LEU A 111 16.30 13.76 2.71
CA LEU A 111 17.59 13.45 3.32
C LEU A 111 18.18 12.23 2.61
N LYS A 112 19.37 12.40 2.04
CA LYS A 112 20.20 11.33 1.48
C LYS A 112 21.49 11.22 2.31
N PRO A 113 22.13 10.05 2.38
CA PRO A 113 23.34 9.87 3.18
C PRO A 113 24.52 10.73 2.72
N ASP A 114 24.71 10.85 1.40
CA ASP A 114 25.97 11.35 0.81
C ASP A 114 25.85 12.74 0.17
N GLU A 115 24.66 13.33 0.18
CA GLU A 115 24.37 14.60 -0.48
C GLU A 115 23.69 15.57 0.50
N PRO A 116 24.06 16.87 0.50
CA PRO A 116 23.27 17.90 1.16
C PRO A 116 21.83 17.85 0.65
N ALA A 117 20.88 18.22 1.50
CA ALA A 117 19.49 18.25 1.06
C ALA A 117 19.30 19.21 -0.13
N ASP A 118 18.65 18.71 -1.18
CA ASP A 118 18.39 19.42 -2.45
C ASP A 118 17.42 20.61 -2.31
N GLY A 119 17.00 20.95 -1.07
CA GLY A 119 16.08 22.03 -0.72
C GLY A 119 14.73 21.54 -0.18
N GLN A 120 13.80 22.48 0.02
CA GLN A 120 12.44 22.18 0.46
C GLN A 120 11.59 21.67 -0.71
N TRP A 121 10.92 20.54 -0.48
CA TRP A 121 9.96 19.93 -1.39
C TRP A 121 8.55 20.11 -0.85
N THR A 122 7.57 20.13 -1.75
CA THR A 122 6.15 20.28 -1.42
C THR A 122 5.34 19.20 -2.13
N CYS A 123 4.47 18.51 -1.38
CA CYS A 123 3.50 17.57 -1.91
C CYS A 123 2.09 18.10 -1.67
N GLU A 124 1.30 18.19 -2.73
CA GLU A 124 -0.09 18.62 -2.69
C GLU A 124 -1.01 17.46 -3.03
N PHE A 125 -2.07 17.29 -2.25
CA PHE A 125 -3.09 16.29 -2.54
C PHE A 125 -4.48 16.74 -2.11
N ALA A 126 -5.48 16.24 -2.82
CA ALA A 126 -6.90 16.47 -2.56
C ALA A 126 -7.59 15.17 -2.15
N VAL A 127 -8.43 15.23 -1.13
CA VAL A 127 -9.20 14.09 -0.64
C VAL A 127 -10.51 14.02 -1.42
N THR A 128 -10.60 13.11 -2.39
CA THR A 128 -11.77 13.00 -3.29
C THR A 128 -12.84 12.00 -2.80
N GLY A 129 -12.44 11.06 -1.95
CA GLY A 129 -13.31 10.03 -1.39
C GLY A 129 -13.19 9.94 0.13
N GLN A 130 -14.06 9.14 0.73
CA GLN A 130 -14.03 8.78 2.13
C GLN A 130 -14.45 7.32 2.24
N GLU A 131 -13.81 6.58 3.14
CA GLU A 131 -14.17 5.21 3.49
C GLU A 131 -15.56 5.13 4.15
#